data_AF-A0A954NY81-F1
#
_entry.id   AF-A0A954NY81-F1
#
_cell.length_a   1.000
_cell.length_b   1.000
_cell.length_c   1.000
_cell.angle_alpha   90.00
_cell.angle_beta   90.00
_cell.angle_gamma   90.00
#
_symmetry.space_group_name_H-M   'P 1'
#
loop_
_entity.id
_entity.type
_entity.pdbx_description
1 polymer ?
#
loop_
_entity_poly.entity_id
_entity_poly.type
_entity_poly.pdbx_seq_one_letter_code
_entity_poly.pdbx_strand_id
1 'polypeptide(L)'
;ADVTLSSGPEQVNHRERLRAITIEVSPPPEMPLEQAMGLITSKVIAPIRDSGQLDGGYRINLAGTADKLQETWDSLQFNLLLALLITYLLMVALFESWLYPFVIILSVPLGAVGGILGLWLLNRFLFQALDVLTMLGFVILIGTVVNNPILIVHQSLNHMREDGMPPREAILESVHSRIRPIFMTTTTTVLGLLPLVLVPGAGSELYRGLGSVVLGGLVVSTFFTLILVPTLFILMLKAKESLTAALGMRPSPQNEAARPTRVDTLV
;
A
#
# COMPACT_ATOMS: atom_id res chain seq x y z
N ALA A 1 -11.45 -70.41 10.79
CA ALA A 1 -11.39 -68.97 10.51
C ALA A 1 -10.17 -68.43 11.22
N ASP A 2 -9.20 -67.86 10.49
CA ASP A 2 -8.06 -67.19 11.11
C ASP A 2 -8.56 -65.88 11.73
N VAL A 3 -8.54 -65.82 13.06
CA VAL A 3 -8.94 -64.66 13.83
C VAL A 3 -7.68 -63.94 14.28
N THR A 4 -7.38 -62.81 13.65
CA THR A 4 -6.27 -61.94 14.03
C THR A 4 -6.81 -60.71 14.78
N LEU A 5 -6.35 -60.51 16.01
CA LEU A 5 -6.61 -59.28 16.77
C LEU A 5 -5.84 -58.13 16.11
N SER A 6 -6.59 -57.16 15.58
CA SER A 6 -6.05 -55.91 15.03
C SER A 6 -6.63 -54.74 15.82
N SER A 7 -5.79 -53.77 16.15
CA SER A 7 -6.26 -52.49 16.71
C SER A 7 -6.80 -51.64 15.57
N GLY A 8 -8.09 -51.26 15.65
CA GLY A 8 -8.75 -50.36 14.70
C GLY A 8 -9.18 -49.07 15.38
N PRO A 9 -9.32 -47.95 14.64
CA PRO A 9 -9.83 -46.71 15.21
C PRO A 9 -11.30 -46.86 15.63
N GLU A 10 -11.67 -46.35 16.82
CA GLU A 10 -13.07 -46.36 17.30
C GLU A 10 -13.99 -45.46 16.47
N GLN A 11 -13.43 -44.44 15.82
CA GLN A 11 -14.17 -43.50 14.98
C GLN A 11 -13.39 -43.21 13.69
N VAL A 12 -14.09 -43.30 12.55
CA VAL A 12 -13.55 -42.94 11.24
C VAL A 12 -14.08 -41.56 10.85
N ASN A 13 -13.25 -40.54 11.00
CA ASN A 13 -13.56 -39.20 10.55
C ASN A 13 -13.38 -39.08 9.04
N HIS A 14 -14.22 -38.27 8.40
CA HIS A 14 -14.13 -38.00 6.98
C HIS A 14 -14.02 -36.49 6.75
N ARG A 15 -13.16 -36.08 5.81
CA ARG A 15 -13.10 -34.71 5.27
C ARG A 15 -13.14 -34.78 3.75
N GLU A 16 -14.02 -34.00 3.12
CA GLU A 16 -14.21 -34.03 1.66
C GLU A 16 -14.38 -35.46 1.11
N ARG A 17 -15.14 -36.31 1.82
CA ARG A 17 -15.42 -37.72 1.50
C ARG A 17 -14.21 -38.67 1.57
N LEU A 18 -13.05 -38.21 2.04
CA LEU A 18 -11.87 -39.05 2.30
C LEU A 18 -11.73 -39.33 3.79
N ARG A 19 -11.27 -40.54 4.16
CA ARG A 19 -10.93 -40.87 5.56
C ARG A 19 -9.82 -39.93 6.02
N ALA A 20 -10.03 -39.27 7.15
CA ALA A 20 -9.17 -38.21 7.64
C ALA A 20 -8.76 -38.48 9.09
N ILE A 21 -7.49 -38.20 9.39
CA ILE A 21 -6.96 -38.11 10.75
C ILE A 21 -6.68 -36.63 11.00
N THR A 22 -7.35 -36.04 11.99
CA THR A 22 -7.17 -34.65 12.36
C THR A 22 -6.13 -34.56 13.47
N ILE A 23 -5.05 -33.81 13.25
CA ILE A 23 -4.10 -33.44 14.29
C ILE A 23 -4.33 -31.96 14.59
N GLU A 24 -4.70 -31.66 15.83
CA GLU A 24 -4.93 -30.28 16.28
C GLU A 24 -3.67 -29.75 16.95
N VAL A 25 -3.24 -28.55 16.54
CA VAL A 25 -2.05 -27.87 17.05
C VAL A 25 -2.42 -26.44 17.37
N SER A 26 -2.26 -26.04 18.62
CA SER A 26 -2.45 -24.65 19.07
C SER A 26 -1.08 -24.02 19.33
N PRO A 27 -0.68 -22.97 18.57
CA PRO A 27 0.59 -22.30 18.81
C PRO A 27 0.56 -21.50 20.12
N PRO A 28 1.73 -21.24 20.74
CA PRO A 28 1.84 -20.33 21.88
C PRO A 28 1.32 -18.93 21.53
N PRO A 29 0.75 -18.17 22.48
CA PRO A 29 0.17 -16.85 22.23
C PRO A 29 1.18 -15.81 21.72
N GLU A 30 2.47 -16.01 21.98
CA GLU A 30 3.54 -15.12 21.50
C GLU A 30 4.02 -15.44 20.07
N MET A 31 3.61 -16.57 19.50
CA MET A 31 4.01 -16.99 18.16
C MET A 31 2.93 -16.61 17.14
N PRO A 32 3.26 -15.81 16.11
CA PRO A 32 2.35 -15.56 15.00
C PRO A 32 1.92 -16.86 14.32
N LEU A 33 0.63 -16.97 13.99
CA LEU A 33 0.08 -18.16 13.35
C LEU A 33 0.81 -18.49 12.03
N GLU A 34 1.19 -17.47 11.26
CA GLU A 34 2.00 -17.63 10.04
C GLU A 34 3.34 -18.32 10.33
N GLN A 35 4.05 -17.90 11.38
CA GLN A 35 5.32 -18.50 11.77
C GLN A 35 5.12 -19.96 12.20
N ALA A 36 4.05 -20.25 12.96
CA ALA A 36 3.70 -21.60 13.34
C ALA A 36 3.39 -22.49 12.12
N MET A 37 2.62 -21.98 11.16
CA MET A 37 2.33 -22.66 9.89
C MET A 37 3.60 -22.91 9.07
N GLY A 38 4.49 -21.92 9.00
CA GLY A 38 5.77 -22.04 8.31
C GLY A 38 6.66 -23.11 8.95
N LEU A 39 6.71 -23.19 10.28
CA LEU A 39 7.43 -24.22 11.01
C LEU A 39 6.84 -25.62 10.78
N ILE A 40 5.51 -25.77 10.84
CA ILE A 40 4.85 -27.05 10.57
C ILE A 40 5.12 -27.49 9.13
N THR A 41 4.99 -26.57 8.17
CA THR A 41 5.18 -26.88 6.75
C THR A 41 6.63 -27.26 6.46
N SER A 42 7.60 -26.49 6.95
CA SER A 42 9.02 -26.71 6.67
C SER A 42 9.67 -27.83 7.47
N LYS A 43 9.28 -28.03 8.74
CA LYS A 43 9.93 -29.00 9.64
C LYS A 43 9.18 -30.31 9.79
N VAL A 44 7.89 -30.35 9.47
CA VAL A 44 7.06 -31.56 9.61
C VAL A 44 6.59 -32.05 8.25
N ILE A 45 5.86 -31.22 7.50
CA ILE A 45 5.23 -31.66 6.25
C ILE A 45 6.28 -31.94 5.16
N ALA A 46 7.23 -31.02 4.93
CA ALA A 46 8.23 -31.18 3.87
C ALA A 46 9.14 -32.41 4.07
N PRO A 47 9.74 -32.65 5.26
CA PRO A 47 10.58 -33.83 5.47
C PRO A 47 9.80 -35.15 5.37
N ILE A 48 8.54 -35.19 5.81
CA ILE A 48 7.69 -36.38 5.67
C ILE A 48 7.35 -36.64 4.20
N ARG A 49 7.14 -35.59 3.41
CA ARG A 49 6.91 -35.69 1.96
C ARG A 49 8.16 -36.14 1.22
N ASP A 50 9.32 -35.57 1.56
CA ASP A 50 10.59 -35.84 0.88
C ASP A 50 11.18 -37.21 1.26
N SER A 51 10.92 -37.70 2.47
CA SER A 51 11.35 -39.03 2.92
C SER A 51 10.55 -40.19 2.32
N GLY A 52 9.50 -39.90 1.53
CA GLY A 52 8.66 -40.93 0.91
C GLY A 52 7.87 -41.78 1.92
N GLN A 53 7.77 -41.37 3.19
CA GLN A 53 7.02 -42.10 4.21
C GLN A 53 5.50 -42.13 3.94
N LEU A 54 5.03 -41.25 3.06
CA LEU A 54 3.63 -41.13 2.61
C LEU A 54 3.41 -41.65 1.18
N ASP A 55 4.19 -42.64 0.75
CA ASP A 55 4.02 -43.28 -0.56
C ASP A 55 2.76 -44.15 -0.55
N GLY A 56 1.60 -43.59 -0.93
CA GLY A 56 0.35 -44.37 -0.96
C GLY A 56 -0.98 -43.63 -1.00
N GLY A 57 -1.04 -42.33 -1.36
CA GLY A 57 -2.33 -41.65 -1.60
C GLY A 57 -2.89 -40.82 -0.43
N TYR A 58 -2.05 -40.49 0.56
CA TYR A 58 -2.41 -39.55 1.61
C TYR A 58 -2.22 -38.09 1.15
N ARG A 59 -3.19 -37.22 1.44
CA ARG A 59 -3.09 -35.78 1.24
C ARG A 59 -3.06 -35.07 2.58
N ILE A 60 -2.03 -34.27 2.83
CA ILE A 60 -1.95 -33.41 4.01
C ILE A 60 -2.51 -32.04 3.62
N ASN A 61 -3.60 -31.63 4.27
CA ASN A 61 -4.15 -30.29 4.14
C ASN A 61 -4.11 -29.60 5.50
N LEU A 62 -3.60 -28.37 5.54
CA LEU A 62 -3.78 -27.47 6.67
C LEU A 62 -5.21 -26.94 6.61
N ALA A 63 -5.93 -26.94 7.73
CA ALA A 63 -7.32 -26.51 7.80
C ALA A 63 -7.60 -25.71 9.08
N GLY A 64 -8.72 -24.99 9.11
CA GLY A 64 -9.13 -24.17 10.26
C GLY A 64 -8.68 -22.73 10.11
N THR A 65 -8.18 -22.11 11.18
CA THR A 65 -7.75 -20.69 11.18
C THR A 65 -6.57 -20.44 10.21
N ALA A 66 -5.73 -21.46 10.00
CA ALA A 66 -4.60 -21.41 9.08
C ALA A 66 -5.03 -21.19 7.61
N ASP A 67 -6.04 -21.95 7.16
CA ASP A 67 -6.57 -21.88 5.80
C ASP A 67 -7.29 -20.54 5.55
N LYS A 68 -8.12 -20.12 6.52
CA LYS A 68 -8.79 -18.82 6.48
C LYS A 68 -7.80 -17.65 6.46
N LEU A 69 -6.68 -17.74 7.18
CA LEU A 69 -5.65 -16.71 7.18
C LEU A 69 -5.03 -16.59 5.78
N GLN A 70 -4.65 -17.69 5.15
CA GLN A 70 -4.07 -17.69 3.80
C GLN A 70 -5.06 -17.14 2.76
N GLU A 71 -6.31 -17.62 2.76
CA GLU A 71 -7.37 -17.12 1.87
C GLU A 71 -7.59 -15.62 2.04
N THR A 72 -7.56 -15.14 3.29
CA THR A 72 -7.72 -13.71 3.58
C THR A 72 -6.50 -12.91 3.12
N TRP A 73 -5.28 -13.42 3.28
CA TRP A 73 -4.06 -12.77 2.77
C TRP A 73 -4.09 -12.61 1.25
N ASP A 74 -4.43 -13.67 0.53
CA ASP A 74 -4.51 -13.64 -0.94
C ASP A 74 -5.59 -12.65 -1.40
N SER A 75 -6.74 -12.67 -0.74
CA SER A 75 -7.84 -11.72 -1.01
C SER A 75 -7.44 -10.27 -0.72
N LEU A 76 -6.72 -10.01 0.37
CA LEU A 76 -6.26 -8.66 0.73
C LEU A 76 -5.19 -8.14 -0.23
N GLN A 77 -4.24 -8.98 -0.65
CA GLN A 77 -3.25 -8.61 -1.65
C GLN A 77 -3.91 -8.26 -2.99
N PHE A 78 -4.86 -9.08 -3.43
CA PHE A 78 -5.66 -8.79 -4.62
C PHE A 78 -6.44 -7.48 -4.46
N ASN A 79 -7.09 -7.26 -3.32
CA ASN A 79 -7.83 -6.03 -3.04
C ASN A 79 -6.93 -4.79 -3.02
N LEU A 80 -5.70 -4.90 -2.51
CA LEU A 80 -4.74 -3.80 -2.49
C LEU A 80 -4.30 -3.43 -3.91
N LEU A 81 -3.99 -4.42 -4.75
CA LEU A 81 -3.67 -4.22 -6.16
C LEU A 81 -4.87 -3.64 -6.93
N LEU A 82 -6.06 -4.16 -6.67
CA LEU A 82 -7.30 -3.68 -7.28
C LEU A 82 -7.60 -2.23 -6.87
N ALA A 83 -7.43 -1.88 -5.59
CA ALA A 83 -7.59 -0.52 -5.10
C ALA A 83 -6.59 0.43 -5.79
N LEU A 84 -5.32 0.04 -5.89
CA LEU A 84 -4.30 0.81 -6.59
C LEU A 84 -4.66 1.03 -8.07
N LEU A 85 -5.13 -0.02 -8.74
CA LEU A 85 -5.57 0.05 -10.14
C LEU A 85 -6.78 0.96 -10.32
N ILE A 86 -7.80 0.83 -9.47
CA ILE A 86 -9.00 1.68 -9.53
C ILE A 86 -8.63 3.14 -9.28
N THR A 87 -7.80 3.41 -8.26
CA THR A 87 -7.31 4.77 -7.98
C THR A 87 -6.52 5.32 -9.18
N TYR A 88 -5.69 4.50 -9.83
CA TYR A 88 -4.99 4.91 -11.06
C TYR A 88 -5.95 5.29 -12.17
N LEU A 89 -6.89 4.41 -12.51
CA LEU A 89 -7.83 4.64 -13.61
C LEU A 89 -8.74 5.85 -13.35
N LEU A 90 -9.17 6.05 -12.11
CA LEU A 90 -9.92 7.24 -11.71
C LEU A 90 -9.09 8.52 -11.95
N MET A 91 -7.81 8.52 -11.60
CA MET A 91 -6.94 9.66 -11.86
C MET A 91 -6.66 9.85 -13.36
N VAL A 92 -6.52 8.78 -14.13
CA VAL A 92 -6.40 8.87 -15.60
C VAL A 92 -7.63 9.54 -16.20
N ALA A 93 -8.82 9.19 -15.72
CA ALA A 93 -10.05 9.85 -16.12
C ALA A 93 -10.10 11.32 -15.66
N LEU A 94 -9.64 11.63 -14.45
CA LEU A 94 -9.64 12.99 -13.89
C LEU A 94 -8.70 13.94 -14.66
N PHE A 95 -7.50 13.46 -15.00
CA PHE A 95 -6.47 14.27 -15.64
C PHE A 95 -6.44 14.15 -17.17
N GLU A 96 -7.30 13.29 -17.75
CA GLU A 96 -7.34 12.95 -19.17
C GLU A 96 -5.95 12.60 -19.74
N SER A 97 -5.12 11.95 -18.91
CA SER A 97 -3.71 11.71 -19.21
C SER A 97 -3.20 10.50 -18.43
N TRP A 98 -2.41 9.65 -19.08
CA TRP A 98 -1.78 8.49 -18.44
C TRP A 98 -0.51 8.84 -17.64
N LEU A 99 0.12 9.98 -17.97
CA LEU A 99 1.42 10.38 -17.42
C LEU A 99 1.29 11.08 -16.06
N TYR A 100 0.32 11.99 -15.90
CA TYR A 100 0.17 12.75 -14.65
C TYR A 100 -0.21 11.86 -13.45
N PRO A 101 -1.15 10.90 -13.58
CA PRO A 101 -1.47 9.94 -12.51
C PRO A 101 -0.29 9.06 -12.10
N PHE A 102 0.62 8.75 -13.03
CA PHE A 102 1.79 7.94 -12.73
C PHE A 102 2.70 8.60 -11.69
N VAL A 103 2.92 9.92 -11.81
CA VAL A 103 3.69 10.70 -10.82
C VAL A 103 3.03 10.68 -9.45
N ILE A 104 1.69 10.69 -9.41
CA ILE A 104 0.93 10.63 -8.16
C ILE A 104 1.06 9.26 -7.51
N ILE A 105 0.92 8.16 -8.25
CA ILE A 105 1.02 6.81 -7.70
C ILE A 105 2.40 6.50 -7.13
N LEU A 106 3.45 7.12 -7.64
CA LEU A 106 4.79 6.98 -7.06
C LEU A 106 4.89 7.46 -5.61
N SER A 107 3.93 8.24 -5.09
CA SER A 107 3.89 8.57 -3.66
C SER A 107 3.30 7.45 -2.78
N VAL A 108 2.51 6.53 -3.34
CA VAL A 108 1.84 5.46 -2.60
C VAL A 108 2.83 4.51 -1.92
N PRO A 109 3.90 4.01 -2.58
CA PRO A 109 4.92 3.21 -1.92
C PRO A 109 5.59 3.94 -0.75
N LEU A 110 5.82 5.25 -0.85
CA LEU A 110 6.37 6.04 0.26
C LEU A 110 5.38 6.12 1.43
N GLY A 111 4.09 6.26 1.14
CA GLY A 111 3.05 6.14 2.15
C GLY A 111 3.07 4.77 2.84
N ALA A 112 3.15 3.69 2.08
CA ALA A 112 3.25 2.33 2.62
C ALA A 112 4.47 2.15 3.53
N VAL A 113 5.64 2.66 3.13
CA VAL A 113 6.84 2.70 4.00
C VAL A 113 6.55 3.47 5.29
N GLY A 114 5.89 4.62 5.20
CA GLY A 114 5.43 5.37 6.36
C GLY A 114 4.46 4.60 7.28
N GLY A 115 3.55 3.82 6.69
CA GLY A 115 2.61 2.99 7.44
C GLY A 115 3.30 1.85 8.17
N ILE A 116 4.27 1.19 7.52
CA ILE A 116 5.12 0.18 8.14
C ILE A 116 5.95 0.81 9.27
N LEU A 117 6.52 2.00 9.07
CA LEU A 117 7.24 2.73 10.11
C LEU A 117 6.33 3.12 11.28
N GLY A 118 5.08 3.50 11.02
CA GLY A 118 4.07 3.79 12.04
C GLY A 118 3.76 2.58 12.91
N LEU A 119 3.54 1.42 12.28
CA LEU A 119 3.32 0.16 12.98
C LEU A 119 4.57 -0.28 13.75
N TRP A 120 5.77 -0.13 13.16
CA TRP A 120 7.03 -0.45 13.81
C TRP A 120 7.27 0.41 15.06
N LEU A 121 6.96 1.72 14.98
CA LEU A 121 7.05 2.62 16.13
C LEU A 121 6.04 2.23 17.22
N LEU A 122 4.83 1.84 16.84
CA LEU A 122 3.82 1.36 17.78
C LEU A 122 4.27 0.05 18.46
N ASN A 123 4.86 -0.88 17.69
CA ASN A 123 5.42 -2.14 18.19
C ASN A 123 6.52 -1.95 19.22
N ARG A 124 7.12 -0.77 19.31
CA ARG A 124 8.07 -0.43 20.39
C ARG A 124 7.39 -0.29 21.76
N PHE A 125 6.13 0.15 21.78
CA PHE A 125 5.34 0.38 22.98
C PHE A 125 4.36 -0.76 23.26
N LEU A 126 3.66 -1.24 22.21
CA LEU A 126 2.64 -2.28 22.28
C LEU A 126 2.74 -3.15 21.03
N PHE A 127 2.91 -4.46 21.21
CA PHE A 127 3.01 -5.38 20.08
C PHE A 127 1.68 -5.48 19.34
N GLN A 128 1.70 -5.09 18.06
CA GLN A 128 0.61 -5.24 17.12
C GLN A 128 1.09 -6.04 15.90
N ALA A 129 0.41 -7.15 15.63
CA ALA A 129 0.69 -7.98 14.47
C ALA A 129 0.17 -7.35 13.17
N LEU A 130 0.79 -7.70 12.05
CA LEU A 130 0.22 -7.45 10.72
C LEU A 130 -0.94 -8.41 10.48
N ASP A 131 -2.14 -7.93 10.81
CA ASP A 131 -3.40 -8.64 10.65
C ASP A 131 -4.27 -8.03 9.52
N VAL A 132 -5.46 -8.61 9.35
CA VAL A 132 -6.45 -8.17 8.36
C VAL A 132 -6.83 -6.70 8.51
N LEU A 133 -6.92 -6.18 9.75
CA LEU A 133 -7.30 -4.79 10.01
C LEU A 133 -6.15 -3.81 9.71
N THR A 134 -4.91 -4.16 10.04
CA THR A 134 -3.74 -3.37 9.64
C THR A 134 -3.61 -3.30 8.11
N MET A 135 -3.89 -4.40 7.40
CA MET A 135 -3.92 -4.46 5.94
C MET A 135 -5.05 -3.59 5.36
N LEU A 136 -6.23 -3.58 5.98
CA LEU A 136 -7.29 -2.64 5.63
C LEU A 136 -6.84 -1.17 5.81
N GLY A 137 -6.00 -0.90 6.82
CA GLY A 137 -5.33 0.39 6.98
C GLY A 137 -4.48 0.79 5.78
N PHE A 138 -3.74 -0.15 5.17
CA PHE A 138 -2.99 0.12 3.93
C PHE A 138 -3.92 0.41 2.73
N VAL A 139 -5.07 -0.26 2.63
CA VAL A 139 -6.06 0.03 1.58
C VAL A 139 -6.60 1.45 1.72
N ILE A 140 -6.96 1.87 2.93
CA ILE A 140 -7.40 3.25 3.22
C ILE A 140 -6.26 4.24 2.92
N LEU A 141 -5.03 3.87 3.27
CA LEU A 141 -3.84 4.69 3.08
C LEU A 141 -3.60 5.03 1.60
N ILE A 142 -3.89 4.12 0.67
CA ILE A 142 -3.77 4.40 -0.78
C ILE A 142 -4.60 5.66 -1.14
N GLY A 143 -5.86 5.72 -0.70
CA GLY A 143 -6.74 6.85 -0.99
C GLY A 143 -6.34 8.15 -0.28
N THR A 144 -5.88 8.07 0.96
CA THR A 144 -5.49 9.26 1.73
C THR A 144 -4.16 9.85 1.26
N VAL A 145 -3.21 8.99 0.86
CA VAL A 145 -1.87 9.40 0.39
C VAL A 145 -1.90 10.07 -0.97
N VAL A 146 -2.79 9.65 -1.88
CA VAL A 146 -2.87 10.28 -3.21
C VAL A 146 -3.47 11.68 -3.18
N ASN A 147 -4.17 12.06 -2.12
CA ASN A 147 -4.89 13.34 -2.05
C ASN A 147 -3.97 14.57 -2.13
N ASN A 148 -2.85 14.54 -1.40
CA ASN A 148 -1.89 15.65 -1.40
C ASN A 148 -1.17 15.81 -2.75
N PRO A 149 -0.61 14.76 -3.38
CA PRO A 149 -0.09 14.82 -4.74
C PRO A 149 -1.10 15.31 -5.78
N ILE A 150 -2.36 14.85 -5.71
CA ILE A 150 -3.43 15.26 -6.65
C ILE A 150 -3.56 16.79 -6.63
N LEU A 151 -3.61 17.40 -5.46
CA LEU A 151 -3.76 18.85 -5.33
C LEU A 151 -2.57 19.62 -5.91
N ILE A 152 -1.34 19.14 -5.72
CA ILE A 152 -0.13 19.78 -6.25
C ILE A 152 -0.10 19.69 -7.77
N VAL A 153 -0.33 18.51 -8.33
CA VAL A 153 -0.31 18.29 -9.78
C VAL A 153 -1.46 19.04 -10.46
N HIS A 154 -2.66 18.99 -9.88
CA HIS A 154 -3.81 19.72 -10.40
C HIS A 154 -3.57 21.24 -10.40
N GLN A 155 -3.09 21.79 -9.29
CA GLN A 155 -2.80 23.23 -9.20
C GLN A 155 -1.67 23.66 -10.14
N SER A 156 -0.63 22.82 -10.30
CA SER A 156 0.45 23.07 -11.27
C SER A 156 -0.10 23.14 -12.69
N LEU A 157 -0.95 22.18 -13.08
CA LEU A 157 -1.58 22.16 -14.40
C LEU A 157 -2.51 23.35 -14.60
N ASN A 158 -3.21 23.79 -13.54
CA ASN A 158 -4.08 24.96 -13.60
C ASN A 158 -3.28 26.23 -13.90
N HIS A 159 -2.20 26.48 -13.16
CA HIS A 159 -1.31 27.62 -13.40
C HIS A 159 -0.65 27.59 -14.79
N MET A 160 -0.37 26.41 -15.33
CA MET A 160 0.14 26.30 -16.71
C MET A 160 -0.93 26.60 -17.77
N ARG A 161 -2.19 26.23 -17.53
CA ARG A 161 -3.28 26.37 -18.52
C ARG A 161 -3.97 27.73 -18.46
N GLU A 162 -4.27 28.22 -17.26
CA GLU A 162 -5.03 29.46 -17.04
C GLU A 162 -4.12 30.69 -16.98
N ASP A 163 -3.00 30.60 -16.25
CA ASP A 163 -2.09 31.73 -16.03
C ASP A 163 -0.94 31.76 -17.05
N GLY A 164 -0.81 30.75 -17.90
CA GLY A 164 0.25 30.64 -18.91
C GLY A 164 1.66 30.56 -18.31
N MET A 165 1.79 30.19 -17.03
CA MET A 165 3.07 30.17 -16.33
C MET A 165 3.99 29.08 -16.90
N PRO A 166 5.32 29.33 -16.96
CA PRO A 166 6.25 28.29 -17.37
C PRO A 166 6.23 27.14 -16.35
N PRO A 167 6.44 25.87 -16.79
CA PRO A 167 6.22 24.69 -15.96
C PRO A 167 6.90 24.73 -14.59
N ARG A 168 8.13 25.26 -14.54
CA ARG A 168 8.89 25.34 -13.28
C ARG A 168 8.29 26.35 -12.30
N GLU A 169 7.83 27.49 -12.77
CA GLU A 169 7.23 28.52 -11.92
C GLU A 169 5.84 28.10 -11.46
N ALA A 170 5.02 27.52 -12.36
CA ALA A 170 3.72 26.96 -12.04
C ALA A 170 3.78 25.92 -10.91
N ILE A 171 4.79 25.03 -10.94
CA ILE A 171 4.98 24.00 -9.92
C ILE A 171 5.40 24.61 -8.59
N LEU A 172 6.32 25.58 -8.60
CA LEU A 172 6.75 26.26 -7.36
C LEU A 172 5.59 27.02 -6.70
N GLU A 173 4.80 27.75 -7.49
CA GLU A 173 3.63 28.48 -7.00
C GLU A 173 2.54 27.52 -6.50
N SER A 174 2.36 26.38 -7.15
CA SER A 174 1.44 25.34 -6.68
C SER A 174 1.82 24.81 -5.30
N VAL A 175 3.12 24.60 -5.04
CA VAL A 175 3.57 24.12 -3.72
C VAL A 175 3.39 25.22 -2.68
N HIS A 176 3.73 26.46 -3.01
CA HIS A 176 3.63 27.60 -2.10
C HIS A 176 2.17 27.87 -1.68
N SER A 177 1.23 27.84 -2.63
CA SER A 177 -0.20 28.03 -2.36
C SER A 177 -0.84 26.85 -1.61
N ARG A 178 -0.30 25.63 -1.77
CA ARG A 178 -0.88 24.40 -1.18
C ARG A 178 -0.25 23.95 0.13
N ILE A 179 0.94 24.43 0.50
CA ILE A 179 1.63 23.99 1.72
C ILE A 179 0.76 24.22 2.96
N ARG A 180 0.16 25.40 3.13
CA ARG A 180 -0.68 25.73 4.29
C ARG A 180 -1.94 24.84 4.36
N PRO A 181 -2.75 24.73 3.29
CA PRO A 181 -3.88 23.79 3.26
C PRO A 181 -3.50 22.33 3.56
N ILE A 182 -2.40 21.82 2.97
CA ILE A 182 -1.95 20.43 3.15
C ILE A 182 -1.60 20.16 4.62
N PHE A 183 -0.90 21.09 5.28
CA PHE A 183 -0.59 20.95 6.71
C PHE A 183 -1.84 21.05 7.59
N MET A 184 -2.82 21.90 7.24
CA MET A 184 -4.08 22.00 7.98
C MET A 184 -4.87 20.68 7.93
N THR A 185 -5.06 20.10 6.74
CA THR A 185 -5.80 18.84 6.57
C THR A 185 -5.07 17.67 7.23
N THR A 186 -3.75 17.56 6.99
CA THR A 186 -2.91 16.52 7.60
C THR A 186 -2.97 16.59 9.13
N THR A 187 -2.81 17.78 9.71
CA THR A 187 -2.86 17.95 11.17
C THR A 187 -4.22 17.58 11.73
N THR A 188 -5.30 17.93 11.03
CA THR A 188 -6.67 17.59 11.45
C THR A 188 -6.88 16.07 11.46
N THR A 189 -6.45 15.37 10.41
CA THR A 189 -6.53 13.91 10.33
C THR A 189 -5.66 13.23 11.38
N VAL A 190 -4.43 13.72 11.56
CA VAL A 190 -3.49 13.24 12.59
C VAL A 190 -4.13 13.38 13.97
N LEU A 191 -4.61 14.55 14.34
CA LEU A 191 -5.23 14.80 15.64
C LEU A 191 -6.55 14.04 15.82
N GLY A 192 -7.31 13.81 14.74
CA GLY A 192 -8.54 13.01 14.76
C GLY A 192 -8.29 11.51 14.96
N LEU A 193 -7.21 10.96 14.38
CA LEU A 193 -6.86 9.54 14.49
C LEU A 193 -5.97 9.24 15.70
N LEU A 194 -5.29 10.25 16.28
CA LEU A 194 -4.37 10.07 17.39
C LEU A 194 -5.01 9.41 18.62
N PRO A 195 -6.23 9.80 19.07
CA PRO A 195 -6.89 9.17 20.21
C PRO A 195 -7.21 7.69 19.95
N LEU A 196 -7.55 7.34 18.72
CA LEU A 196 -7.86 5.95 18.32
C LEU A 196 -6.67 5.02 18.53
N VAL A 197 -5.46 5.55 18.34
CA VAL A 197 -4.21 4.79 18.48
C VAL A 197 -3.74 4.76 19.94
N LEU A 198 -3.81 5.89 20.64
CA LEU A 198 -3.20 6.05 21.96
C LEU A 198 -4.10 5.62 23.12
N VAL A 199 -5.43 5.79 23.02
CA VAL A 199 -6.33 5.55 24.15
C VAL A 199 -6.63 4.05 24.29
N PRO A 200 -6.32 3.42 25.43
CA PRO A 200 -6.70 2.04 25.68
C PRO A 200 -8.21 1.93 25.96
N GLY A 201 -8.85 0.92 25.38
CA GLY A 201 -10.27 0.64 25.55
C GLY A 201 -10.68 -0.68 24.94
N ALA A 202 -11.92 -1.11 25.18
CA ALA A 202 -12.47 -2.31 24.57
C ALA A 202 -12.45 -2.18 23.03
N GLY A 203 -11.86 -3.16 22.34
CA GLY A 203 -11.70 -3.13 20.88
C GLY A 203 -10.58 -2.18 20.38
N SER A 204 -9.85 -1.51 21.27
CA SER A 204 -8.74 -0.63 20.86
C SER A 204 -7.63 -1.39 20.14
N GLU A 205 -7.40 -2.66 20.46
CA GLU A 205 -6.40 -3.50 19.79
C GLU A 205 -6.68 -3.69 18.29
N LEU A 206 -7.96 -3.80 17.90
CA LEU A 206 -8.38 -3.90 16.50
C LEU A 206 -8.10 -2.59 15.76
N TYR A 207 -8.59 -1.47 16.29
CA TYR A 207 -8.49 -0.18 15.59
C TYR A 207 -7.12 0.50 15.72
N ARG A 208 -6.32 0.16 16.73
CA ARG A 208 -4.97 0.70 16.93
C ARG A 208 -4.04 0.33 15.79
N GLY A 209 -4.09 -0.93 15.34
CA GLY A 209 -3.30 -1.38 14.18
C GLY A 209 -3.66 -0.59 12.91
N LEU A 210 -4.95 -0.55 12.56
CA LEU A 210 -5.46 0.23 11.43
C LEU A 210 -5.07 1.71 11.54
N GLY A 211 -5.30 2.33 12.70
CA GLY A 211 -5.00 3.72 12.96
C GLY A 211 -3.51 4.01 12.82
N SER A 212 -2.63 3.18 13.37
CA SER A 212 -1.18 3.37 13.33
C SER A 212 -0.60 3.40 11.92
N VAL A 213 -1.09 2.52 11.04
CA VAL A 213 -0.68 2.46 9.63
C VAL A 213 -1.11 3.72 8.88
N VAL A 214 -2.37 4.14 9.06
CA VAL A 214 -2.89 5.34 8.41
C VAL A 214 -2.17 6.59 8.91
N LEU A 215 -1.98 6.70 10.23
CA LEU A 215 -1.38 7.87 10.86
C LEU A 215 0.11 8.00 10.51
N GLY A 216 0.87 6.91 10.64
CA GLY A 216 2.29 6.88 10.24
C GLY A 216 2.49 7.09 8.74
N GLY A 217 1.67 6.43 7.94
CA GLY A 217 1.70 6.56 6.48
C GLY A 217 1.39 7.97 6.01
N LEU A 218 0.39 8.62 6.61
CA LEU A 218 -0.01 9.98 6.25
C LEU A 218 1.04 11.01 6.68
N VAL A 219 1.60 10.91 7.89
CA VAL A 219 2.65 11.83 8.36
C VAL A 219 3.87 11.75 7.44
N VAL A 220 4.41 10.55 7.24
CA VAL A 220 5.59 10.35 6.39
C VAL A 220 5.29 10.75 4.95
N SER A 221 4.16 10.31 4.40
CA SER A 221 3.78 10.65 3.03
C SER A 221 3.64 12.15 2.81
N THR A 222 3.04 12.91 3.72
CA THR A 222 2.88 14.36 3.57
C THR A 222 4.24 15.06 3.47
N PHE A 223 5.19 14.71 4.35
CA PHE A 223 6.54 15.30 4.31
C PHE A 223 7.26 14.97 3.00
N PHE A 224 7.25 13.71 2.58
CA PHE A 224 7.95 13.31 1.36
C PHE A 224 7.25 13.78 0.09
N THR A 225 5.92 13.81 0.05
CA THR A 225 5.11 14.25 -1.09
C THR A 225 5.46 15.69 -1.50
N LEU A 226 5.60 16.60 -0.53
CA LEU A 226 5.93 18.01 -0.80
C LEU A 226 7.27 18.20 -1.50
N ILE A 227 8.18 17.24 -1.40
CA ILE A 227 9.52 17.28 -2.03
C ILE A 227 9.53 16.42 -3.30
N LEU A 228 9.01 15.20 -3.20
CA LEU A 228 9.07 14.20 -4.24
C LEU A 228 8.18 14.55 -5.44
N VAL A 229 6.93 14.95 -5.20
CA VAL A 229 5.96 15.19 -6.28
C VAL A 229 6.39 16.33 -7.20
N PRO A 230 6.80 17.53 -6.69
CA PRO A 230 7.30 18.59 -7.55
C PRO A 230 8.52 18.16 -8.37
N THR A 231 9.44 17.42 -7.75
CA THR A 231 10.67 16.96 -8.39
C THR A 231 10.38 15.96 -9.51
N LEU A 232 9.56 14.94 -9.24
CA LEU A 232 9.15 13.95 -10.22
C LEU A 232 8.34 14.59 -11.35
N PHE A 233 7.47 15.54 -11.04
CA PHE A 233 6.66 16.21 -12.04
C PHE A 233 7.52 17.06 -12.98
N ILE A 234 8.50 17.81 -12.46
CA ILE A 234 9.49 18.54 -13.29
C ILE A 234 10.27 17.58 -14.18
N LEU A 235 10.78 16.47 -13.64
CA LEU A 235 11.54 15.48 -14.39
C LEU A 235 10.72 14.86 -15.51
N MET A 236 9.46 14.52 -15.23
CA MET A 236 8.53 13.97 -16.21
C MET A 236 8.22 14.97 -17.33
N LEU A 237 7.98 16.24 -17.01
CA LEU A 237 7.74 17.27 -18.04
C LEU A 237 8.96 17.46 -18.94
N LYS A 238 10.18 17.51 -18.35
CA LYS A 238 11.42 17.56 -19.13
C LYS A 238 11.63 16.32 -20.01
N ALA A 239 11.34 15.13 -19.49
CA ALA A 239 11.43 13.89 -20.26
C ALA A 239 10.45 13.91 -21.45
N LYS A 240 9.24 14.42 -21.26
CA LYS A 240 8.24 14.59 -22.33
C LYS A 240 8.73 15.56 -23.40
N GLU A 241 9.30 16.71 -23.01
CA GLU A 241 9.86 17.68 -23.96
C GLU A 241 11.04 17.11 -24.75
N SER A 242 11.98 16.42 -24.07
CA SER A 242 13.13 15.79 -24.71
C SER A 242 12.73 14.68 -25.68
N LEU A 243 11.72 13.87 -25.33
CA LEU A 243 11.20 12.82 -26.19
C LEU A 243 10.51 13.41 -27.43
N THR A 244 9.75 14.49 -27.25
CA THR A 244 9.07 15.20 -28.36
C THR A 244 10.09 15.83 -29.31
N ALA A 245 11.16 16.41 -28.76
CA ALA A 245 12.27 16.95 -29.55
C ALA A 245 13.05 15.86 -30.31
N ALA A 246 13.30 14.70 -29.67
CA ALA A 246 13.96 13.56 -30.31
C ALA A 246 13.11 12.91 -31.41
N LEU A 247 11.79 12.94 -31.29
CA LEU A 247 10.84 12.45 -32.29
C LEU A 247 10.60 13.44 -33.45
N GLY A 248 11.30 14.58 -33.49
CA GLY A 248 11.23 15.54 -34.60
C GLY A 248 9.90 16.30 -34.71
N MET A 249 9.02 16.19 -33.71
CA MET A 249 7.79 16.97 -33.64
C MET A 249 8.13 18.36 -33.11
N ARG A 250 8.38 19.31 -34.02
CA ARG A 250 8.62 20.72 -33.65
C ARG A 250 7.40 21.26 -32.86
N PRO A 251 7.61 21.97 -31.74
CA PRO A 251 6.54 22.75 -31.12
C PRO A 251 6.09 23.84 -32.08
N SER A 252 4.78 24.03 -32.23
CA SER A 252 4.21 25.14 -33.00
C SER A 252 4.71 26.52 -32.50
N PRO A 253 4.80 27.55 -33.36
CA PRO A 253 5.53 28.81 -33.10
C PRO A 253 4.98 29.71 -31.98
N GLN A 254 3.95 29.30 -31.24
CA GLN A 254 3.28 30.18 -30.26
C GLN A 254 4.08 30.40 -28.97
N ASN A 255 5.14 29.61 -28.71
CA ASN A 255 5.93 29.71 -27.47
C ASN A 255 7.15 30.64 -27.59
N GLU A 256 7.37 31.28 -28.74
CA GLU A 256 8.50 32.19 -28.97
C GLU A 256 8.16 33.65 -28.66
N ALA A 257 6.87 34.01 -28.63
CA ALA A 257 6.40 35.38 -28.37
C ALA A 257 6.34 35.76 -26.88
N ALA A 258 6.54 34.82 -25.95
CA ALA A 258 6.42 35.05 -24.51
C ALA A 258 7.77 35.22 -23.79
N ARG A 259 8.89 35.40 -24.52
CA ARG A 259 10.14 35.81 -23.87
C ARG A 259 10.03 37.29 -23.49
N PRO A 260 10.06 37.66 -22.20
CA PRO A 260 10.15 39.06 -21.85
C PRO A 260 11.45 39.62 -22.42
N THR A 261 11.32 40.56 -23.34
CA THR A 261 12.41 41.41 -23.81
C THR A 261 13.10 42.00 -22.60
N ARG A 262 14.37 41.62 -22.42
CA ARG A 262 15.30 42.21 -21.49
C ARG A 262 15.24 43.73 -21.70
N VAL A 263 14.69 44.45 -20.73
CA VAL A 263 14.73 45.92 -20.74
C VAL A 263 16.18 46.28 -20.50
N ASP A 264 16.84 46.71 -21.57
CA ASP A 264 18.17 47.29 -21.50
C ASP A 264 18.13 48.50 -20.56
N THR A 265 18.95 48.42 -19.52
CA THR A 265 19.28 49.55 -18.66
C THR A 265 20.23 50.44 -19.46
N LEU A 266 19.69 51.52 -20.02
CA LEU A 266 20.47 52.66 -20.50
C LEU A 266 19.82 53.96 -20.00
N VAL A 267 20.70 54.78 -19.43
CA VAL A 267 20.55 56.15 -18.89
C VAL A 267 20.15 56.24 -17.42
#